data_AF-A0A1S9ZTG1-F1
#
_entry.id   AF-A0A1S9ZTG1-F1
#
_cell.length_a   1.000
_cell.length_b   1.000
_cell.length_c   1.000
_cell.angle_alpha   90.00
_cell.angle_beta   90.00
_cell.angle_gamma   90.00
#
_symmetry.space_group_name_H-M   'P 1'
#
loop_
_entity.id
_entity.type
_entity.pdbx_description
1 polymer ?
#
loop_
_entity_poly.entity_id
_entity_poly.type
_entity_poly.pdbx_seq_one_letter_code
_entity_poly.pdbx_strand_id
1 'polypeptide(L)' 'MILSQAQLNNLLGKRIVFDTCCELGKQRITGDLLGYAIYYDEPTQIIVRCDAFGDEYFESSDIQRLRQIVN' A
#
# COMPACT_ATOMS: atom_id res chain seq x y z
N MET A 1 -8.59 -4.69 2.31
CA MET A 1 -8.50 -5.80 1.33
C MET A 1 -7.30 -6.66 1.72
N ILE A 2 -7.40 -7.98 1.80
CA ILE A 2 -6.19 -8.79 2.11
C ILE A 2 -5.36 -8.94 0.83
N LEU A 3 -4.13 -8.42 0.83
CA LEU A 3 -3.17 -8.57 -0.26
C LEU A 3 -2.35 -9.85 -0.04
N SER A 4 -2.27 -10.71 -1.05
CA SER A 4 -1.44 -11.91 -0.96
C SER A 4 0.05 -11.56 -1.13
N GLN A 5 0.92 -12.40 -0.57
CA GLN A 5 2.37 -12.28 -0.75
C GLN A 5 2.77 -12.21 -2.23
N ALA A 6 2.12 -13.01 -3.08
CA ALA A 6 2.41 -13.02 -4.52
C ALA A 6 2.05 -11.69 -5.19
N GLN A 7 0.92 -11.08 -4.82
CA GLN A 7 0.54 -9.75 -5.31
C GLN A 7 1.56 -8.70 -4.90
N LEU A 8 1.99 -8.72 -3.63
CA LEU A 8 2.94 -7.75 -3.10
C LEU A 8 4.34 -7.89 -3.71
N ASN A 9 4.81 -9.12 -3.90
CA ASN A 9 6.06 -9.38 -4.64
C ASN A 9 6.02 -8.81 -6.06
N ASN A 10 4.88 -8.94 -6.74
CA ASN A 10 4.71 -8.40 -8.09
C ASN A 10 4.65 -6.87 -8.13
N LEU A 11 4.40 -6.21 -7.02
CA LEU A 11 4.28 -4.75 -6.91
C LEU A 11 5.53 -4.09 -6.32
N LEU A 12 6.43 -4.88 -5.72
CA LEU A 12 7.61 -4.37 -5.04
C LEU A 12 8.50 -3.57 -6.01
N GLY A 13 8.92 -2.38 -5.58
CA GLY A 13 9.70 -1.44 -6.39
C GLY A 13 8.90 -0.75 -7.49
N LYS A 14 7.58 -0.94 -7.57
CA LYS A 14 6.72 -0.33 -8.59
C LYS A 14 5.94 0.85 -8.04
N ARG A 15 5.62 1.75 -8.96
CA ARG A 15 4.67 2.85 -8.77
C ARG A 15 3.26 2.29 -8.57
N ILE A 16 2.62 2.65 -7.47
CA ILE A 16 1.27 2.23 -7.11
C ILE A 16 0.37 3.42 -6.79
N VAL A 17 -0.94 3.19 -6.89
CA VAL A 17 -1.99 4.08 -6.41
C VAL A 17 -3.00 3.27 -5.61
N PHE A 18 -3.42 3.81 -4.47
CA PHE A 18 -4.48 3.22 -3.68
C PHE A 18 -5.34 4.23 -2.93
N ASP A 19 -6.57 3.83 -2.64
CA ASP A 19 -7.48 4.58 -1.77
C ASP A 19 -7.38 3.99 -0.34
N THR A 20 -7.18 4.86 0.66
CA THR A 20 -7.11 4.51 2.10
C THR A 20 -8.07 5.37 2.93
N CYS A 21 -8.48 4.89 4.10
CA CYS A 21 -9.28 5.65 5.05
C CYS A 21 -8.49 5.79 6.36
N CYS A 22 -8.01 7.00 6.64
CA CYS A 22 -7.32 7.31 7.88
C CYS A 22 -8.13 8.31 8.73
N GLU A 23 -7.54 8.78 9.83
CA GLU A 23 -8.13 9.81 10.70
C GLU A 23 -8.47 11.13 9.98
N LEU A 24 -7.77 11.42 8.87
CA LEU A 24 -8.05 12.57 8.00
C LEU A 24 -9.12 12.29 6.93
N GLY A 25 -9.82 11.15 7.03
CA GLY A 25 -10.83 10.70 6.10
C GLY A 25 -10.27 9.88 4.94
N LYS A 26 -11.02 9.85 3.83
CA LYS A 26 -10.64 9.09 2.63
C LYS A 26 -9.56 9.83 1.86
N GLN A 27 -8.43 9.17 1.66
CA GLN A 27 -7.28 9.70 0.95
C GLN A 27 -6.94 8.81 -0.24
N ARG A 28 -6.42 9.41 -1.32
CA ARG A 28 -5.80 8.69 -2.43
C ARG A 28 -4.28 8.87 -2.36
N ILE A 29 -3.57 7.77 -2.21
CA ILE A 29 -2.12 7.74 -2.11
C ILE A 29 -1.53 7.31 -3.44
N THR A 30 -0.50 8.02 -3.88
CA THR A 30 0.35 7.64 -5.02
C THR A 30 1.80 7.61 -4.53
N GLY A 31 2.55 6.59 -4.92
CA GLY A 31 3.92 6.41 -4.46
C GLY A 31 4.55 5.12 -4.95
N ASP A 32 5.76 4.84 -4.47
CA ASP A 32 6.51 3.62 -4.81
C ASP A 32 6.43 2.62 -3.65
N LEU A 33 6.09 1.36 -3.95
CA LEU A 33 6.07 0.30 -2.95
C LEU A 33 7.49 -0.12 -2.60
N LEU A 34 7.96 0.19 -1.40
CA LEU A 34 9.32 -0.09 -0.94
C LEU A 34 9.45 -1.48 -0.29
N GLY A 35 8.39 -1.97 0.34
CA GLY A 35 8.42 -3.21 1.10
C GLY A 35 7.07 -3.58 1.71
N TYR A 36 6.99 -4.74 2.34
CA TYR A 36 5.80 -5.20 3.06
C TYR A 36 6.17 -6.18 4.17
N ALA A 37 5.30 -6.28 5.19
CA ALA A 37 5.43 -7.23 6.30
C ALA A 37 4.15 -8.07 6.40
N ILE A 38 4.31 -9.40 6.43
CA ILE A 38 3.20 -10.35 6.58
C ILE A 38 3.20 -10.88 8.01
N TYR A 39 2.06 -10.73 8.67
CA TYR A 39 1.81 -11.25 10.00
C TYR A 39 0.84 -12.43 9.88
N TYR A 40 1.09 -13.53 10.61
CA TYR A 40 0.30 -14.75 10.49
C TYR A 40 -1.19 -14.57 10.87
N ASP A 41 -1.47 -13.66 11.81
CA ASP A 41 -2.82 -13.40 12.34
C ASP A 41 -3.30 -11.94 12.13
N GLU A 42 -2.51 -11.09 11.47
CA GLU A 42 -2.82 -9.67 11.27
C GLU A 42 -2.79 -9.25 9.79
N PRO A 43 -3.46 -8.14 9.43
CA PRO A 43 -3.40 -7.57 8.09
C PRO A 43 -1.95 -7.29 7.68
N THR A 44 -1.61 -7.58 6.43
CA THR A 44 -0.30 -7.24 5.86
C THR A 44 -0.09 -5.72 5.90
N GLN A 45 1.10 -5.27 6.28
CA GLN A 45 1.50 -3.86 6.19
C GLN A 45 2.36 -3.64 4.94
N ILE A 46 2.20 -2.49 4.29
CA ILE A 46 3.03 -2.06 3.17
C ILE A 46 3.76 -0.76 3.50
N ILE A 47 4.97 -0.62 2.98
CA ILE A 47 5.82 0.58 3.11
C ILE A 47 5.81 1.29 1.76
N VAL A 48 5.34 2.53 1.72
CA VAL A 48 5.17 3.28 0.48
C VAL A 48 5.88 4.62 0.60
N ARG A 49 6.77 4.92 -0.36
CA ARG A 49 7.27 6.28 -0.56
C ARG A 49 6.20 7.10 -1.26
N CYS A 50 5.40 7.79 -0.49
CA CYS A 50 4.31 8.64 -0.96
C CYS A 50 4.84 9.95 -1.52
N ASP A 51 4.23 10.43 -2.61
CA ASP A 51 4.63 11.71 -3.22
C ASP A 51 4.41 12.90 -2.28
N ALA A 52 3.33 12.87 -1.51
CA ALA A 52 2.89 13.99 -0.68
C ALA A 52 3.44 13.95 0.75
N PHE A 53 3.83 12.76 1.23
CA PHE A 53 4.10 12.53 2.66
C PHE A 53 5.49 11.93 2.93
N GLY A 54 6.19 11.43 1.91
CA GLY A 54 7.42 10.68 2.10
C GLY A 54 7.15 9.22 2.45
N ASP A 55 8.05 8.59 3.21
CA ASP A 55 7.97 7.16 3.52
C ASP A 55 6.93 6.91 4.62
N GLU A 56 5.86 6.17 4.27
CA GLU A 56 4.71 5.92 5.14
C GLU A 56 4.33 4.43 5.17
N TYR A 57 3.63 4.05 6.24
CA TYR A 57 3.15 2.68 6.47
C TYR A 57 1.63 2.62 6.34
N PHE A 58 1.13 1.59 5.65
CA PHE A 58 -0.31 1.38 5.48
C PHE A 58 -0.68 -0.06 5.79
N GLU A 59 -1.69 -0.24 6.63
CA GLU A 59 -2.29 -1.53 6.83
C GLU A 59 -3.18 -1.91 5.64
N SER A 60 -3.09 -3.16 5.19
CA SER A 60 -3.93 -3.67 4.09
C SER A 60 -5.43 -3.66 4.41
N SER A 61 -5.79 -3.65 5.70
CA SER A 61 -7.15 -3.41 6.20
C SER A 61 -7.71 -2.07 5.71
N ASP A 62 -6.91 -1.02 5.76
CA ASP A 62 -7.31 0.35 5.37
C ASP A 62 -7.29 0.56 3.85
N ILE A 63 -6.60 -0.31 3.12
CA ILE A 63 -6.49 -0.26 1.67
C ILE A 63 -7.76 -0.84 1.02
N GLN A 64 -8.47 0.02 0.31
CA GLN A 64 -9.72 -0.34 -0.37
C GLN A 64 -9.51 -0.81 -1.81
N ARG A 65 -8.56 -0.19 -2.53
CA ARG A 65 -8.27 -0.48 -3.94
C ARG A 65 -6.81 -0.18 -4.21
N LEU A 66 -6.02 -1.20 -4.56
CA LEU A 66 -4.61 -1.02 -4.91
C LEU A 66 -4.37 -1.39 -6.37
N ARG A 67 -3.61 -0.55 -7.09
CA ARG A 67 -3.27 -0.75 -8.51
C ARG A 67 -1.84 -0.29 -8.80
N GLN A 68 -1.16 -0.99 -9.69
CA GLN A 68 0.08 -0.51 -10.29
C GLN A 68 -0.23 0.62 -11.28
N ILE A 69 0.59 1.66 -11.30
CA ILE A 69 0.62 2.63 -12.40
C ILE A 69 1.57 2.10 -13.46
N VAL A 70 1.07 1.90 -14.68
CA VAL A 70 1.86 1.52 -15.84
C VAL A 70 2.00 2.79 -16.68
N ASN A 71 3.23 3.29 -16.81
CA ASN A 71 3.54 4.39 -17.74
C ASN A 71 3.46 3.91 -19.18
#